data_AF-A0A7C2VEB8-F1
#
_entry.id   AF-A0A7C2VEB8-F1
#
_cell.length_a   1.000
_cell.length_b   1.000
_cell.length_c   1.000
_cell.angle_alpha   90.00
_cell.angle_beta   90.00
_cell.angle_gamma   90.00
#
_symmetry.space_group_name_H-M   'P 1'
#
loop_
_entity.id
_entity.type
_entity.pdbx_description
1 polymer ?
#
loop_
_entity_poly.entity_id
_entity_poly.type
_entity_poly.pdbx_seq_one_letter_code
_entity_poly.pdbx_strand_id
1 'polypeptide(L)'
;MEGWTKVERSGKRGHPFLYSEIAIMFLATISQLFHLPLRQTEGFVRSFFSLSFLPLPVPSFSTLCRRRKGLRVEVFRVARERMRGEGMVVIVDSSGIKVMGKGNGQREGRGRSFV
;
A
#
# COMPACT_ATOMS: atom_id res chain seq x y z
N MET A 1 4.21 17.56 -10.61
CA MET A 1 3.92 17.01 -9.27
C MET A 1 5.23 16.96 -8.50
N GLU A 2 5.40 17.88 -7.55
CA GLU A 2 6.63 18.02 -6.77
C GLU A 2 6.84 16.77 -5.89
N GLY A 3 8.08 16.28 -5.78
CA GLY A 3 8.41 15.13 -4.93
C GLY A 3 8.05 13.74 -5.49
N TRP A 4 7.80 13.57 -6.79
CA TRP A 4 7.62 12.23 -7.39
C TRP A 4 8.94 11.44 -7.46
N THR A 5 10.00 12.11 -7.90
CA THR A 5 11.38 11.60 -7.86
C THR A 5 12.14 12.25 -6.72
N LYS A 6 13.08 11.50 -6.11
CA LYS A 6 14.04 12.09 -5.17
C LYS A 6 15.19 12.69 -5.96
N VAL A 7 15.45 13.97 -5.73
CA VAL A 7 16.57 14.71 -6.33
C VAL A 7 17.89 14.39 -5.60
N GLU A 8 17.83 13.99 -4.34
CA GLU A 8 19.02 13.73 -3.52
C GLU A 8 19.60 12.33 -3.74
N ARG A 9 20.86 12.29 -4.22
CA ARG A 9 21.68 11.07 -4.24
C ARG A 9 22.15 10.79 -2.81
N SER A 10 21.87 9.61 -2.26
CA SER A 10 22.22 9.29 -0.87
C SER A 10 23.73 9.13 -0.58
N GLY A 11 24.60 9.39 -1.56
CA GLY A 11 26.06 9.24 -1.44
C GLY A 11 26.56 7.79 -1.32
N LYS A 12 25.65 6.81 -1.16
CA LYS A 12 25.99 5.39 -1.00
C LYS A 12 26.27 4.73 -2.35
N ARG A 13 27.25 3.82 -2.38
CA ARG A 13 27.59 3.01 -3.56
C ARG A 13 26.44 2.04 -3.86
N GLY A 14 25.77 2.18 -5.01
CA GLY A 14 24.62 1.37 -5.41
C GLY A 14 23.66 2.12 -6.35
N HIS A 15 22.59 1.45 -6.80
CA HIS A 15 21.58 2.08 -7.67
C HIS A 15 20.87 3.22 -6.91
N PRO A 16 20.80 4.44 -7.47
CA PRO A 16 20.24 5.60 -6.77
C PRO A 16 18.75 5.40 -6.43
N PHE A 17 18.35 5.95 -5.28
CA PHE A 17 17.00 5.83 -4.76
C PHE A 17 16.08 6.88 -5.41
N LEU A 18 15.78 6.69 -6.69
CA LEU A 18 15.20 7.72 -7.57
C LEU A 18 13.75 8.12 -7.27
N TYR A 19 12.98 7.28 -6.59
CA TYR A 19 11.54 7.51 -6.37
C TYR A 19 11.26 7.90 -4.92
N SER A 20 10.26 8.75 -4.69
CA SER A 20 9.80 9.07 -3.34
C SER A 20 8.99 7.95 -2.71
N GLU A 21 8.70 8.03 -1.41
CA GLU A 21 7.75 7.13 -0.75
C GLU A 21 6.34 7.26 -1.34
N ILE A 22 5.92 8.49 -1.69
CA ILE A 22 4.60 8.72 -2.27
C ILE A 22 4.44 8.06 -3.65
N ALA A 23 5.49 8.03 -4.48
CA ALA A 23 5.45 7.31 -5.75
C ALA A 23 5.29 5.80 -5.55
N ILE A 24 6.00 5.20 -4.57
CA ILE A 24 5.87 3.78 -4.26
C ILE A 24 4.49 3.46 -3.69
N MET A 25 3.98 4.31 -2.79
CA MET A 25 2.66 4.18 -2.20
C MET A 25 1.56 4.27 -3.27
N PHE A 26 1.64 5.24 -4.18
CA PHE A 26 0.69 5.37 -5.29
C PHE A 26 0.60 4.07 -6.11
N LEU A 27 1.74 3.53 -6.57
CA LEU A 27 1.73 2.28 -7.33
C LEU A 27 1.22 1.09 -6.51
N ALA A 28 1.58 1.00 -5.22
CA ALA A 28 1.10 -0.06 -4.35
C ALA A 28 -0.43 0.03 -4.17
N THR A 29 -0.98 1.22 -3.98
CA THR A 29 -2.42 1.46 -3.88
C THR A 29 -3.13 1.09 -5.17
N ILE A 30 -2.61 1.46 -6.34
CA ILE A 30 -3.20 1.07 -7.63
C ILE A 30 -3.20 -0.46 -7.79
N SER A 31 -2.10 -1.13 -7.42
CA SER A 31 -2.04 -2.60 -7.44
C SER A 31 -3.12 -3.24 -6.56
N GLN A 32 -3.39 -2.69 -5.38
CA GLN A 32 -4.43 -3.22 -4.49
C GLN A 32 -5.84 -2.88 -4.97
N LEU A 33 -6.08 -1.61 -5.34
CA LEU A 33 -7.40 -1.11 -5.73
C LEU A 33 -7.96 -1.82 -6.97
N PHE A 34 -7.08 -2.13 -7.93
CA PHE A 34 -7.47 -2.82 -9.17
C PHE A 34 -7.10 -4.31 -9.16
N HIS A 35 -6.62 -4.83 -8.03
CA HIS A 35 -6.16 -6.22 -7.88
C HIS A 35 -5.14 -6.67 -8.95
N LEU A 36 -4.26 -5.75 -9.36
CA LEU A 36 -3.29 -6.00 -10.43
C LEU A 36 -1.99 -6.59 -9.87
N PRO A 37 -1.42 -7.64 -10.49
CA PRO A 37 -0.04 -8.04 -10.27
C PRO A 37 0.92 -6.85 -10.50
N LEU A 38 2.05 -6.82 -9.78
CA LEU A 38 2.97 -5.67 -9.82
C LEU A 38 3.51 -5.36 -11.24
N ARG A 39 3.73 -6.38 -12.08
CA ARG A 39 4.16 -6.18 -13.48
C ARG A 39 3.07 -5.50 -14.32
N GLN A 40 1.82 -5.91 -14.11
CA GLN A 40 0.67 -5.30 -14.77
C GLN A 40 0.40 -3.89 -14.25
N THR A 41 0.63 -3.66 -12.95
CA THR A 41 0.56 -2.32 -12.33
C THR A 41 1.56 -1.36 -12.98
N GLU A 42 2.81 -1.80 -13.21
CA GLU A 42 3.82 -0.98 -13.91
C GLU A 42 3.33 -0.57 -15.31
N GLY A 43 2.84 -1.52 -16.10
CA GLY A 43 2.32 -1.25 -17.45
C GLY A 43 1.08 -0.35 -17.43
N PHE A 44 0.14 -0.62 -16.53
CA PHE A 44 -1.08 0.16 -16.35
C PHE A 44 -0.77 1.61 -16.00
N VAL A 45 0.07 1.86 -15.00
CA VAL A 45 0.43 3.22 -14.57
C VAL A 45 1.21 3.95 -15.66
N ARG A 46 2.07 3.23 -16.40
CA ARG A 46 2.79 3.79 -17.56
C ARG A 46 1.82 4.25 -18.66
N SER A 47 0.84 3.43 -19.01
CA SER A 47 -0.21 3.80 -19.97
C SER A 47 -1.07 4.95 -19.45
N PHE A 48 -1.47 4.91 -18.17
CA PHE A 48 -2.25 5.96 -17.54
C PHE A 48 -1.54 7.32 -17.57
N PHE A 49 -0.25 7.37 -17.25
CA PHE A 49 0.55 8.59 -17.34
C PHE A 49 0.71 9.09 -18.78
N SER A 50 0.94 8.17 -19.72
CA SER A 50 1.01 8.50 -21.15
C SER A 50 -0.30 9.12 -21.66
N LEU A 51 -1.44 8.53 -21.33
CA LEU A 51 -2.76 9.03 -21.71
C LEU A 51 -3.10 10.37 -21.02
N SER A 52 -2.58 10.58 -19.81
CA SER A 52 -2.78 11.82 -19.06
C SER A 52 -1.76 12.91 -19.39
N PHE A 53 -0.89 12.69 -20.39
CA PHE A 53 0.22 13.57 -20.76
C PHE A 53 1.12 13.96 -19.55
N LEU A 54 1.30 13.04 -18.61
CA LEU A 54 2.14 13.23 -17.44
C LEU A 54 3.56 12.71 -17.73
N PRO A 55 4.58 13.57 -17.82
CA PRO A 55 5.96 13.16 -18.10
C PRO A 55 6.66 12.61 -16.84
N LEU A 56 5.96 11.76 -16.08
CA LEU A 56 6.46 11.18 -14.83
C LEU A 56 7.04 9.78 -15.10
N PRO A 57 8.27 9.49 -14.63
CA PRO A 57 8.82 8.15 -14.73
C PRO A 57 8.07 7.18 -13.81
N VAL A 58 7.86 5.94 -14.26
CA VAL A 58 7.18 4.91 -13.46
C VAL A 58 8.21 3.96 -12.83
N PRO A 59 8.16 3.70 -11.50
CA PRO A 59 9.00 2.69 -10.87
C PRO A 59 8.81 1.31 -11.51
N SER A 60 9.91 0.65 -11.86
CA SER A 60 9.85 -0.72 -12.39
C SER A 60 9.36 -1.72 -11.34
N PHE A 61 8.86 -2.88 -11.80
CA PHE A 61 8.46 -4.02 -10.98
C PHE A 61 9.48 -4.35 -9.88
N SER A 62 10.77 -4.41 -10.24
CA SER A 62 11.84 -4.75 -9.31
C SER A 62 12.00 -3.68 -8.22
N THR A 63 11.84 -2.40 -8.57
CA THR A 63 11.88 -1.29 -7.62
C THR A 63 10.68 -1.33 -6.69
N LEU A 64 9.48 -1.52 -7.23
CA LEU A 64 8.24 -1.62 -6.47
C LEU A 64 8.24 -2.82 -5.53
N CYS A 65 8.66 -4.00 -6.00
CA CYS A 65 8.73 -5.23 -5.22
C CYS A 65 9.67 -5.09 -4.01
N ARG A 66 10.86 -4.49 -4.20
CA ARG A 66 11.82 -4.28 -3.11
C ARG A 66 11.31 -3.26 -2.10
N ARG A 67 10.72 -2.15 -2.57
CA ARG A 67 10.35 -1.03 -1.69
C ARG A 67 9.02 -1.20 -0.99
N ARG A 68 8.06 -1.89 -1.60
CA ARG A 68 6.77 -2.17 -0.97
C ARG A 68 6.93 -2.92 0.36
N LYS A 69 7.95 -3.78 0.50
CA LYS A 69 8.25 -4.49 1.75
C LYS A 69 8.56 -3.57 2.93
N GLY A 70 9.14 -2.40 2.67
CA GLY A 70 9.48 -1.41 3.70
C GLY A 70 8.40 -0.34 3.90
N LEU A 71 7.30 -0.40 3.16
CA LEU A 71 6.24 0.61 3.22
C LEU A 71 5.47 0.45 4.54
N ARG A 72 5.58 1.42 5.44
CA ARG A 72 4.77 1.46 6.67
C ARG A 72 3.37 1.93 6.31
N VAL A 73 2.42 1.00 6.23
CA VAL A 73 1.01 1.31 6.02
C VAL A 73 0.29 1.18 7.36
N GLU A 74 -0.25 2.30 7.85
CA GLU A 74 -1.02 2.36 9.10
C GLU A 74 -2.46 1.84 8.89
N VAL A 75 -2.62 0.55 8.61
CA VAL A 75 -3.93 -0.07 8.31
C VAL A 75 -4.82 -0.16 9.57
N PHE A 76 -4.21 -0.32 10.75
CA PHE A 76 -4.93 -0.63 11.99
C PHE A 76 -5.26 0.57 12.87
N ARG A 77 -4.97 1.81 12.44
CA ARG A 77 -5.10 2.97 13.34
C ARG A 77 -6.54 3.19 13.81
N VAL A 78 -7.49 3.14 12.87
CA VAL A 78 -8.93 3.32 13.16
C VAL A 78 -9.50 2.15 13.98
N ALA A 79 -9.04 0.92 13.73
CA ALA A 79 -9.47 -0.25 14.51
C ALA A 79 -8.94 -0.18 15.95
N ARG A 80 -7.67 0.21 16.12
CA ARG A 80 -7.03 0.37 17.43
C ARG A 80 -7.71 1.46 18.27
N GLU A 81 -8.04 2.60 17.67
CA GLU A 81 -8.71 3.71 18.36
C GLU A 81 -10.13 3.32 18.83
N ARG A 82 -10.87 2.54 18.02
CA ARG A 82 -12.26 2.16 18.33
C ARG A 82 -12.40 0.98 19.30
N MET A 83 -11.41 0.09 19.35
CA MET A 83 -11.46 -1.14 20.17
C MET A 83 -10.58 -1.04 21.43
N ARG A 84 -10.23 0.18 21.86
CA ARG A 84 -9.40 0.42 23.05
C ARG A 84 -10.12 -0.13 24.29
N GLY A 85 -9.54 -1.15 24.92
CA GLY A 85 -10.07 -1.77 26.15
C GLY A 85 -10.83 -3.08 25.93
N GLU A 86 -11.09 -3.49 24.68
CA GLU A 86 -11.73 -4.76 24.33
C GLU A 86 -10.71 -5.70 23.66
N GLY A 87 -10.79 -7.00 23.93
CA GLY A 87 -9.92 -7.99 23.27
C GLY A 87 -10.15 -8.01 21.76
N MET A 88 -9.08 -8.09 20.96
CA MET A 88 -9.17 -8.13 19.50
C MET A 88 -8.96 -9.56 18.99
N VAL A 89 -9.88 -10.04 18.16
CA VAL A 89 -9.71 -11.30 17.39
C VAL A 89 -9.42 -10.92 15.95
N VAL A 90 -8.29 -11.41 15.42
CA VAL A 90 -7.88 -11.21 14.03
C VAL A 90 -7.90 -12.55 13.31
N ILE A 91 -8.66 -12.63 12.23
CA ILE A 91 -8.72 -13.79 11.34
C ILE A 91 -7.94 -13.42 10.08
N VAL A 92 -7.05 -14.31 9.64
CA VAL A 92 -6.23 -14.12 8.43
C VAL A 92 -6.54 -15.28 7.48
N ASP A 93 -6.95 -14.95 6.26
CA ASP A 93 -7.13 -15.90 5.17
C ASP A 93 -6.42 -15.43 3.89
N SER A 94 -6.49 -16.21 2.80
CA SER A 94 -5.85 -15.86 1.53
C SER A 94 -6.48 -14.63 0.85
N SER A 95 -7.69 -14.24 1.25
CA SER A 95 -8.43 -13.09 0.75
C SER A 95 -8.22 -11.84 1.59
N GLY A 96 -7.65 -11.91 2.80
CA GLY A 96 -7.32 -10.73 3.59
C GLY A 96 -7.38 -10.92 5.10
N ILE A 97 -7.60 -9.81 5.80
CA ILE A 97 -7.62 -9.74 7.26
C ILE A 97 -9.02 -9.31 7.73
N LYS A 98 -9.63 -10.09 8.62
CA LYS A 98 -10.87 -9.73 9.29
C LYS A 98 -10.62 -9.46 10.77
N VAL A 99 -10.96 -8.26 11.23
CA VAL A 99 -10.78 -7.86 12.64
C VAL A 99 -12.14 -7.80 13.33
N MET A 100 -12.24 -8.43 14.50
CA MET A 100 -13.45 -8.50 15.31
C MET A 100 -13.15 -8.07 16.75
N GLY A 101 -14.02 -7.23 17.32
CA GLY A 101 -13.96 -6.84 18.74
C GLY A 101 -14.65 -7.89 19.60
N LYS A 102 -14.05 -8.24 20.75
CA LYS A 102 -14.61 -9.18 21.71
C LYS A 102 -15.58 -8.44 22.64
N GLY A 103 -16.77 -8.12 22.15
CA GLY A 103 -17.87 -7.59 22.96
C GLY A 103 -18.57 -8.70 23.76
N ASN A 104 -18.81 -8.48 25.06
CA ASN A 104 -19.43 -9.44 26.00
C ASN A 104 -20.97 -9.56 25.85
N GLY A 105 -21.49 -9.52 24.63
CA GLY A 105 -22.92 -9.66 24.41
C GLY A 105 -23.17 -10.29 23.05
N GLN A 106 -24.04 -11.30 23.02
CA GLN A 106 -24.56 -11.95 21.82
C GLN A 106 -25.16 -10.90 20.87
N ARG A 107 -24.33 -10.27 20.04
CA ARG A 107 -24.73 -9.55 18.83
C ARG A 107 -23.72 -9.87 17.74
N GLU A 108 -24.18 -10.78 16.93
CA GLU A 108 -23.61 -11.29 15.71
C GLU A 108 -23.14 -10.17 14.76
N GLY A 109 -21.94 -10.36 14.21
CA GLY A 109 -21.62 -9.93 12.86
C GLY A 109 -21.43 -8.44 12.59
N ARG A 110 -20.40 -7.80 13.14
CA ARG A 110 -19.73 -6.67 12.45
C ARG A 110 -18.23 -6.88 12.39
N GLY A 111 -17.83 -7.96 11.72
CA GLY A 111 -16.43 -8.11 11.29
C GLY A 111 -16.16 -7.14 10.14
N ARG A 112 -15.13 -6.31 10.26
CA ARG A 112 -14.63 -5.50 9.14
C ARG A 112 -13.58 -6.32 8.42
N SER A 113 -13.80 -6.55 7.13
CA SER A 113 -12.78 -7.09 6.24
C SER A 113 -11.88 -5.94 5.79
N PHE A 114 -10.58 -6.13 5.92
CA PHE A 114 -9.56 -5.25 5.36
C PHE A 114 -8.91 -6.02 4.23
N VAL A 115 -9.25 -5.64 3.01
CA VAL A 115 -8.60 -6.02 1.76
C VAL A 115 -8.33 -4.78 0.95
#